data_AF-A0AB36HT95-F1
#
_entry.id   AF-A0AB36HT95-F1
#
_cell.length_a   1.000
_cell.length_b   1.000
_cell.length_c   1.000
_cell.angle_alpha   90.00
_cell.angle_beta   90.00
_cell.angle_gamma   90.00
#
_symmetry.space_group_name_H-M   'P 1'
#
loop_
_entity.id
_entity.type
_entity.pdbx_description
1 polymer ?
#
loop_
_entity_poly.entity_id
_entity_poly.type
_entity_poly.pdbx_seq_one_letter_code
_entity_poly.pdbx_strand_id
1 'polypeptide(L)'
;MSIDANLNRIRAWRHHKGFAIYRLATMAGVNEAAIRKIDSPEWNPTANTIRKFEAVIPADFMMAANDTGAPSAAKADRGDDQTKAA
;
A
#
# COMPACT_ATOMS: atom_id res chain seq x y z
N MET A 1 17.58 8.79 -2.86
CA MET A 1 16.31 8.39 -2.22
C MET A 1 16.32 6.87 -2.14
N SER A 2 16.36 6.27 -0.95
CA SER A 2 16.44 4.81 -0.81
C SER A 2 15.10 4.16 -1.14
N ILE A 3 15.13 3.02 -1.85
CA ILE A 3 13.94 2.25 -2.25
C ILE A 3 13.08 1.90 -1.02
N ASP A 4 13.72 1.51 0.08
CA ASP A 4 13.05 1.17 1.34
C ASP A 4 12.18 2.31 1.90
N ALA A 5 12.66 3.56 1.78
CA ALA A 5 11.90 4.72 2.23
C ALA A 5 10.62 4.90 1.41
N ASN A 6 10.67 4.64 0.10
CA ASN A 6 9.48 4.67 -0.75
C ASN A 6 8.50 3.55 -0.44
N LEU A 7 8.99 2.33 -0.17
CA LEU A 7 8.13 1.22 0.24
C LEU A 7 7.40 1.52 1.56
N ASN A 8 8.11 2.09 2.54
CA ASN A 8 7.52 2.48 3.82
C ASN A 8 6.45 3.56 3.65
N ARG A 9 6.66 4.55 2.77
CA ARG A 9 5.64 5.57 2.44
C ARG A 9 4.39 4.98 1.81
N ILE A 10 4.56 4.08 0.84
CA ILE A 10 3.45 3.41 0.17
C ILE A 10 2.61 2.62 1.20
N ARG A 11 3.28 1.91 2.12
CA ARG A 11 2.62 1.24 3.25
C ARG A 11 1.88 2.24 4.13
N ALA A 12 2.57 3.29 4.59
CA ALA A 12 1.99 4.31 5.46
C ALA A 12 0.75 4.97 4.84
N TRP A 13 0.76 5.25 3.54
CA TRP A 13 -0.39 5.82 2.84
C TRP A 13 -1.57 4.87 2.80
N ARG A 14 -1.31 3.59 2.49
CA ARG A 14 -2.35 2.56 2.48
C ARG A 14 -3.00 2.42 3.87
N HIS A 15 -2.18 2.41 4.92
CA HIS A 15 -2.64 2.32 6.30
C HIS A 15 -3.41 3.57 6.73
N HIS A 16 -2.91 4.76 6.39
CA HIS A 16 -3.56 6.03 6.67
C HIS A 16 -4.96 6.15 6.04
N LYS A 17 -5.13 5.64 4.81
CA LYS A 17 -6.43 5.63 4.12
C LYS A 17 -7.30 4.40 4.41
N GLY A 18 -6.75 3.37 5.07
CA GLY A 18 -7.44 2.10 5.31
C GLY A 18 -7.78 1.32 4.03
N PHE A 19 -7.02 1.53 2.95
CA PHE A 19 -7.33 0.90 1.66
C PHE A 19 -7.01 -0.60 1.64
N ALA A 20 -7.93 -1.37 1.03
CA ALA A 20 -7.66 -2.75 0.65
C ALA A 20 -6.52 -2.80 -0.39
N ILE A 21 -5.77 -3.91 -0.38
CA ILE A 21 -4.64 -4.12 -1.30
C ILE A 21 -5.10 -3.99 -2.75
N TYR A 22 -6.17 -4.71 -3.12
CA TYR A 22 -6.78 -4.63 -4.44
C TYR A 22 -7.09 -3.19 -4.85
N ARG A 23 -7.69 -2.39 -3.96
CA ARG A 23 -8.06 -1.00 -4.26
C ARG A 23 -6.85 -0.15 -4.62
N LEU A 24 -5.75 -0.30 -3.86
CA LEU A 24 -4.50 0.39 -4.14
C LEU A 24 -3.87 -0.09 -5.47
N ALA A 25 -3.95 -1.39 -5.76
CA ALA A 25 -3.51 -1.97 -7.03
C ALA A 25 -4.26 -1.36 -8.22
N THR A 26 -5.59 -1.31 -8.14
CA THR A 26 -6.46 -0.74 -9.18
C THR A 26 -6.13 0.72 -9.43
N MET A 27 -5.96 1.51 -8.36
CA MET A 27 -5.62 2.93 -8.49
C MET A 27 -4.28 3.15 -9.17
N ALA A 28 -3.26 2.34 -8.84
CA ALA A 28 -1.94 2.42 -9.46
C ALA A 28 -1.82 1.70 -10.81
N GLY A 29 -2.87 1.04 -11.29
CA GLY A 29 -2.83 0.26 -12.52
C GLY A 29 -1.76 -0.85 -12.47
N VAL A 30 -1.66 -1.54 -11.33
CA VAL A 30 -0.78 -2.69 -11.12
C VAL A 30 -1.58 -3.94 -10.78
N ASN A 31 -1.01 -5.10 -11.10
CA ASN A 31 -1.64 -6.38 -10.80
C ASN A 31 -1.64 -6.61 -9.28
N GLU A 32 -2.78 -7.01 -8.72
CA GLU A 32 -2.91 -7.33 -7.30
C GLU A 32 -1.90 -8.41 -6.84
N ALA A 33 -1.64 -9.41 -7.68
CA ALA A 33 -0.66 -10.45 -7.40
C ALA A 33 0.75 -9.90 -7.16
N ALA A 34 1.10 -8.78 -7.81
CA ALA A 34 2.39 -8.11 -7.66
C ALA A 34 2.53 -7.38 -6.32
N ILE A 35 1.41 -7.04 -5.66
CA ILE A 35 1.39 -6.27 -4.41
C ILE A 35 0.75 -7.01 -3.24
N ARG A 36 0.40 -8.28 -3.41
CA ARG A 36 -0.12 -9.15 -2.33
C ARG A 36 0.80 -9.20 -1.10
N LYS A 37 2.11 -9.03 -1.33
CA LYS A 37 3.15 -9.04 -0.28
C LYS A 37 3.50 -7.62 0.21
N ILE A 38 2.75 -6.58 -0.13
CA ILE A 38 3.10 -5.18 0.17
C ILE A 38 3.53 -4.93 1.62
N ASP A 39 2.91 -5.60 2.59
CA ASP A 39 3.25 -5.48 4.02
C ASP A 39 4.48 -6.32 4.45
N SER A 40 4.90 -7.29 3.64
CA SER A 40 6.05 -8.14 3.93
C SER A 40 7.36 -7.44 3.57
N PRO A 41 8.40 -7.52 4.42
CA PRO A 41 9.73 -6.97 4.11
C PRO A 41 10.38 -7.65 2.88
N GLU A 42 9.93 -8.84 2.50
CA GLU A 42 10.43 -9.55 1.31
C GLU A 42 9.84 -9.03 -0.01
N TRP A 43 8.91 -8.08 0.05
CA TRP A 43 8.31 -7.53 -1.15
C TRP A 43 9.30 -6.63 -1.89
N ASN A 44 9.73 -7.12 -3.05
CA ASN A 44 10.68 -6.43 -3.91
C ASN A 44 10.00 -6.02 -5.25
N PRO A 45 9.25 -4.91 -5.26
CA PRO A 45 8.64 -4.41 -6.49
C PRO A 45 9.67 -3.79 -7.43
N THR A 46 9.37 -3.79 -8.72
CA THR A 46 10.22 -3.09 -9.70
C THR A 46 10.15 -1.58 -9.51
N ALA A 47 11.20 -0.86 -9.95
CA ALA A 47 11.20 0.60 -9.96
C ALA A 47 9.99 1.18 -10.73
N ASN A 48 9.50 0.49 -11.76
CA ASN A 48 8.30 0.89 -12.49
C ASN A 48 7.03 0.80 -11.63
N THR A 49 6.90 -0.27 -10.84
CA THR A 49 5.80 -0.45 -9.87
C THR A 49 5.81 0.65 -8.81
N ILE A 50 6.98 1.01 -8.29
CA ILE A 50 7.12 2.10 -7.30
C ILE A 50 6.62 3.41 -7.92
N ARG A 51 7.09 3.79 -9.11
CA ARG A 51 6.67 5.02 -9.80
C ARG A 51 5.16 5.10 -10.03
N LYS A 52 4.52 3.97 -10.34
CA LYS A 52 3.05 3.90 -10.48
C LYS A 52 2.33 4.21 -9.17
N PHE A 53 2.85 3.75 -8.04
CA PHE A 53 2.30 4.12 -6.74
C PHE A 53 2.57 5.59 -6.41
N GLU A 54 3.79 6.08 -6.67
CA GLU A 54 4.14 7.49 -6.45
C GLU A 54 3.24 8.45 -7.26
N ALA A 55 2.78 8.06 -8.44
CA ALA A 55 1.85 8.86 -9.24
C ALA A 55 0.43 8.95 -8.64
N VAL A 56 0.05 8.01 -7.77
CA VAL A 56 -1.26 7.95 -7.12
C VAL A 56 -1.23 8.55 -5.72
N ILE A 57 -0.08 8.47 -5.05
CA ILE A 57 0.10 9.03 -3.71
C ILE A 57 0.41 10.52 -3.85
N PRO A 58 -0.28 11.40 -3.11
CA PRO A 58 0.03 12.83 -3.12
C PRO A 58 1.50 13.08 -2.75
N ALA A 59 2.20 13.90 -3.54
CA ALA A 59 3.61 14.24 -3.29
C ALA A 59 3.84 14.83 -1.89
N ASP A 60 2.84 15.54 -1.36
CA ASP A 60 2.81 16.08 0.00
C ASP A 60 2.94 14.98 1.07
N PHE A 61 2.20 13.88 0.90
CA PHE A 61 2.27 12.72 1.81
C PHE A 61 3.60 11.97 1.67
N MET A 62 4.18 11.95 0.48
CA MET A 62 5.49 11.35 0.23
C MET A 62 6.62 12.12 0.94
N MET A 63 6.49 13.44 1.14
CA MET A 63 7.48 14.21 1.91
C MET A 63 7.34 14.02 3.44
N ALA A 64 6.11 14.03 3.96
CA ALA A 64 5.84 14.02 5.41
C ALA A 64 6.16 12.69 6.13
N ALA A 65 6.07 11.55 5.44
CA ALA A 65 6.24 10.23 6.07
C ALA A 65 7.71 9.86 6.39
N ASN A 66 8.68 10.73 6.11
CA ASN A 66 10.09 10.51 6.47
C ASN A 66 10.43 10.89 7.91
N ASP A 67 9.53 11.56 8.64
CA ASP A 67 9.79 12.15 9.95
C ASP A 67 9.19 11.37 11.14
N THR A 68 8.43 10.28 10.92
CA THR A 68 7.69 9.68 12.03
C THR A 68 7.66 8.16 11.96
N GLY A 69 8.29 7.52 12.95
CA GLY A 69 8.21 6.08 13.20
C GLY A 69 6.75 5.64 13.20
N ALA A 70 6.42 4.71 12.31
CA ALA A 70 5.05 4.28 12.06
C ALA A 70 4.41 3.69 13.33
N PRO A 71 3.26 4.22 13.81
CA PRO A 71 2.46 3.50 14.79
C PRO A 71 1.79 2.31 14.10
N SER A 72 2.07 1.13 14.66
CA SER A 72 1.44 -0.14 14.35
C SER A 72 -0.03 -0.11 14.82
N ALA A 73 -0.99 0.07 13.91
CA ALA A 73 -2.43 -0.14 14.14
C ALA A 73 -3.15 -0.06 12.78
N ALA A 74 -4.16 -0.86 12.42
CA ALA A 74 -5.09 -1.66 13.19
C ALA A 74 -5.61 -2.83 12.33
N LYS A 75 -6.10 -3.85 13.02
CA LYS A 75 -6.78 -5.05 12.49
C LYS A 75 -7.83 -4.63 11.45
N ALA A 76 -7.61 -4.99 10.18
CA ALA A 76 -8.71 -5.02 9.21
C ALA A 76 -9.48 -6.32 9.44
N ASP A 77 -10.33 -6.29 10.46
CA ASP A 77 -11.52 -7.12 10.54
C ASP A 77 -12.35 -6.82 9.30
N ARG A 78 -12.27 -7.68 8.29
CA ARG A 78 -13.18 -7.65 7.15
C ARG A 78 -13.80 -9.03 7.08
N GLY A 79 -14.97 -9.13 7.71
CA GLY A 79 -15.83 -10.30 7.63
C GLY A 79 -16.02 -10.74 6.19
N ASP A 80 -15.74 -12.02 5.95
CA ASP A 80 -16.22 -12.78 4.82
C ASP A 80 -17.76 -12.85 4.90
N ASP A 81 -18.44 -11.81 4.40
CA ASP A 81 -19.83 -11.93 3.97
C ASP A 81 -19.82 -12.56 2.57
N GLN A 82 -19.67 -13.89 2.52
CA GLN A 82 -19.96 -14.64 1.31
C GLN A 82 -21.46 -14.94 1.25
N THR A 83 -22.18 -13.96 0.71
CA THR A 83 -23.39 -14.05 -0.12
C THR A 83 -24.10 -15.41 -0.17
N LYS A 84 -25.31 -15.41 0.39
CA LYS A 84 -26.38 -16.40 0.22
C LYS A 84 -26.76 -16.58 -1.26
N ALA A 85 -26.82 -17.81 -1.77
CA ALA A 85 -27.53 -18.13 -3.00
C ALA A 85 -28.14 -19.54 -2.96
N ALA A 86 -29.49 -19.54 -2.99
CA ALA A 86 -30.47 -20.57 -3.37
C ALA A 86 -30.34 -22.00 -2.81
#